data_AF-A0A7C6FTV4-F1
#
_entry.id   AF-A0A7C6FTV4-F1
#
_cell.length_a   1.000
_cell.length_b   1.000
_cell.length_c   1.000
_cell.angle_alpha   90.00
_cell.angle_beta   90.00
_cell.angle_gamma   90.00
#
_symmetry.space_group_name_H-M   'P 1'
#
loop_
_entity.id
_entity.type
_entity.pdbx_description
1 polymer ?
#
loop_
_entity_poly.entity_id
_entity_poly.type
_entity_poly.pdbx_seq_one_letter_code
_entity_poly.pdbx_strand_id
1 'polypeptide(L)' 'MEKFENMTKQELEMKLQELKDLHEEVLEEREMILGQRNVHLSSRLVTKYAKEIAEIEANIAFVEALIAQRDR' A
#
# COMPACT_ATOMS: atom_id res chain seq x y z
N MET A 1 1.53 11.26 -6.89
CA MET A 1 1.42 11.65 -5.46
C MET A 1 0.65 12.96 -5.28
N GLU A 2 0.65 13.87 -6.26
CA GLU A 2 -0.14 15.13 -6.26
C GLU A 2 -1.64 14.96 -5.91
N LYS A 3 -2.23 13.78 -6.16
CA LYS A 3 -3.62 13.49 -5.83
C LYS A 3 -3.98 13.66 -4.35
N PHE A 4 -3.00 13.50 -3.43
CA PHE A 4 -3.24 13.60 -1.99
C PHE A 4 -3.04 15.02 -1.46
N GLU A 5 -2.30 15.88 -2.17
CA GLU A 5 -1.97 17.22 -1.69
C GLU A 5 -3.19 18.13 -1.57
N ASN A 6 -4.23 17.87 -2.37
CA ASN A 6 -5.47 18.64 -2.38
C ASN A 6 -6.54 18.13 -1.38
N MET A 7 -6.33 16.97 -0.75
CA MET A 7 -7.26 16.43 0.25
C MET A 7 -7.20 17.25 1.54
N THR A 8 -8.25 17.26 2.34
CA THR A 8 -8.25 17.76 3.73
C THR A 8 -7.56 16.78 4.68
N LYS A 9 -7.30 17.17 5.93
CA LYS A 9 -6.73 16.27 6.94
C LYS A 9 -7.60 15.02 7.16
N GLN A 10 -8.91 15.22 7.33
CA GLN A 10 -9.86 14.10 7.54
C GLN A 10 -9.87 13.14 6.35
N GLU A 11 -9.86 13.67 5.12
CA GLU A 11 -9.77 12.84 3.92
C GLU A 11 -8.43 12.08 3.83
N LEU A 12 -7.31 12.70 4.25
CA LEU A 12 -6.03 12.01 4.33
C LEU A 12 -6.03 10.90 5.37
N GLU A 13 -6.64 11.09 6.54
CA GLU A 13 -6.75 10.06 7.58
C GLU A 13 -7.59 8.87 7.10
N MET A 14 -8.74 9.14 6.46
CA MET A 14 -9.54 8.10 5.82
C MET A 14 -8.74 7.37 4.75
N LYS A 15 -8.02 8.12 3.90
CA LYS A 15 -7.21 7.53 2.83
C LYS A 15 -6.04 6.71 3.36
N LEU A 16 -5.45 7.13 4.47
CA LEU A 16 -4.40 6.39 5.15
C LEU A 16 -4.92 5.04 5.62
N GLN A 17 -6.12 5.01 6.21
CA GLN A 17 -6.76 3.75 6.62
C GLN A 17 -7.02 2.86 5.41
N GLU A 18 -7.63 3.37 4.34
CA GLU A 18 -7.86 2.61 3.10
C GLU A 18 -6.57 2.04 2.50
N LEU A 19 -5.46 2.79 2.55
CA LEU A 19 -4.17 2.31 2.05
C LEU A 19 -3.58 1.22 2.94
N LYS A 20 -3.78 1.29 4.26
CA LYS A 20 -3.34 0.26 5.22
C LYS A 20 -4.16 -1.03 5.06
N ASP A 21 -5.47 -0.90 4.89
CA ASP A 21 -6.35 -2.04 4.62
C ASP A 21 -5.96 -2.71 3.30
N LEU A 22 -5.76 -1.92 2.23
CA LEU A 22 -5.29 -2.43 0.93
C LEU A 22 -3.92 -3.11 1.04
N HIS A 23 -3.01 -2.56 1.84
CA HIS A 23 -1.70 -3.15 2.06
C HIS A 23 -1.82 -4.55 2.69
N GLU A 24 -2.69 -4.70 3.69
CA GLU A 24 -2.97 -5.98 4.34
C GLU A 24 -3.59 -6.98 3.36
N GLU A 25 -4.62 -6.56 2.61
CA GLU A 25 -5.24 -7.40 1.57
C GLU A 25 -4.23 -7.94 0.55
N VAL A 26 -3.32 -7.09 0.08
CA VAL A 26 -2.27 -7.49 -0.90
C VAL A 26 -1.24 -8.43 -0.26
N LEU A 27 -0.91 -8.24 1.01
CA LEU A 27 -0.02 -9.16 1.73
C LEU A 27 -0.65 -10.53 1.92
N GLU A 28 -1.93 -10.58 2.31
CA GLU A 28 -2.69 -11.82 2.44
C GLU A 28 -2.84 -12.54 1.10
N GLU A 29 -3.16 -11.81 0.02
CA GLU A 29 -3.23 -12.38 -1.33
C GLU A 29 -1.87 -12.94 -1.74
N ARG A 30 -0.79 -12.19 -1.53
CA ARG A 30 0.57 -12.65 -1.81
C ARG A 30 0.91 -13.92 -1.04
N GLU A 31 0.55 -14.01 0.24
CA GLU A 31 0.78 -15.22 1.04
C GLU A 31 -0.06 -16.39 0.54
N MET A 32 -1.33 -16.17 0.21
CA MET A 32 -2.22 -17.21 -0.32
C MET A 32 -1.73 -17.74 -1.67
N ILE A 33 -1.24 -16.87 -2.55
CA ILE A 33 -0.79 -17.24 -3.90
C ILE A 33 0.63 -17.79 -3.91
N LEU A 34 1.57 -17.15 -3.20
CA LEU A 34 2.98 -17.56 -3.19
C LEU A 34 3.30 -18.61 -2.11
N GLY A 35 2.46 -18.75 -1.09
CA GLY A 35 2.61 -19.73 -0.01
C GLY A 35 2.15 -21.14 -0.37
N GLN A 36 1.50 -21.33 -1.53
CA GLN A 36 1.10 -22.66 -2.01
C GLN A 36 2.33 -23.52 -2.32
N ARG A 37 2.66 -24.46 -1.41
CA ARG A 37 3.64 -25.52 -1.66
C ARG A 37 3.17 -26.36 -2.85
N ASN A 38 4.04 -26.51 -3.85
CA ASN A 38 3.88 -27.18 -5.15
C ASN A 38 3.58 -26.28 -6.36
N VAL A 39 3.45 -24.96 -6.18
CA VAL A 39 3.41 -24.03 -7.32
C VAL A 39 4.84 -23.60 -7.66
N HIS A 40 5.27 -23.81 -8.90
CA HIS A 40 6.48 -23.16 -9.40
C HIS A 40 6.21 -21.65 -9.43
N LEU A 41 6.66 -20.94 -8.40
CA LEU A 41 6.44 -19.50 -8.28
C LEU A 41 7.07 -18.80 -9.47
N SER A 42 6.23 -18.18 -10.32
CA SER A 42 6.76 -17.38 -11.41
C SER A 42 7.46 -16.15 -10.82
N SER A 43 8.69 -15.89 -11.26
CA SER A 43 9.44 -14.67 -10.90
C SER A 43 8.63 -13.41 -11.21
N ARG A 44 7.79 -13.44 -12.24
CA ARG A 44 6.87 -12.37 -12.61
C ARG A 44 5.83 -12.07 -11.54
N LEU A 45 5.22 -13.08 -10.93
CA LEU A 45 4.25 -12.92 -9.83
C LEU A 45 4.92 -12.34 -8.59
N VAL A 46 6.11 -12.85 -8.25
CA VAL A 46 6.91 -12.32 -7.12
C VAL A 46 7.22 -10.83 -7.34
N THR A 47 7.69 -10.45 -8.53
CA THR A 47 7.97 -9.05 -8.87
C THR A 47 6.72 -8.19 -8.91
N LYS A 48 5.58 -8.72 -9.36
CA LYS A 48 4.29 -8.00 -9.34
C LYS A 48 3.94 -7.57 -7.92
N TYR A 49 3.83 -8.52 -6.99
CA TYR A 49 3.46 -8.21 -5.62
C TYR A 49 4.49 -7.32 -4.93
N ALA A 50 5.79 -7.55 -5.17
CA ALA A 50 6.83 -6.68 -4.61
C ALA A 50 6.68 -5.22 -5.07
N LYS A 51 6.35 -5.00 -6.34
CA LYS A 51 6.11 -3.64 -6.88
C LYS A 51 4.85 -3.02 -6.29
N GLU A 52 3.77 -3.79 -6.19
CA GLU A 52 2.48 -3.34 -5.68
C GLU A 52 2.57 -2.94 -4.20
N ILE A 53 3.20 -3.77 -3.38
CA ILE A 53 3.50 -3.48 -1.98
C ILE A 53 4.33 -2.20 -1.85
N ALA A 54 5.43 -2.08 -2.60
CA ALA A 54 6.29 -0.90 -2.53
C ALA A 54 5.56 0.39 -2.95
N GLU A 55 4.63 0.32 -3.91
CA GLU A 55 3.81 1.46 -4.31
C GLU A 55 2.81 1.86 -3.21
N ILE A 56 2.18 0.88 -2.55
CA ILE A 56 1.26 1.13 -1.44
C ILE A 56 2.01 1.73 -0.25
N GLU A 57 3.15 1.15 0.14
CA GLU A 57 4.01 1.67 1.21
C GLU A 57 4.48 3.11 0.94
N ALA A 58 4.88 3.41 -0.30
CA ALA A 58 5.26 4.77 -0.69
C ALA A 58 4.09 5.75 -0.57
N ASN A 59 2.88 5.33 -0.96
CA ASN A 59 1.68 6.15 -0.80
C ASN A 59 1.30 6.36 0.67
N ILE A 60 1.42 5.33 1.52
CA ILE A 60 1.20 5.43 2.97
C ILE A 60 2.17 6.46 3.57
N ALA A 61 3.47 6.32 3.30
CA ALA A 61 4.49 7.22 3.84
C ALA A 61 4.26 8.67 3.39
N PHE A 62 3.85 8.87 2.13
CA PHE A 62 3.52 10.21 1.62
C PHE A 62 2.30 10.82 2.32
N VAL A 63 1.23 10.05 2.49
CA VAL A 63 0.02 10.50 3.19
C VAL A 63 0.31 10.81 4.67
N GLU A 64 1.08 9.96 5.35
CA GLU A 64 1.50 10.19 6.74
C GLU A 64 2.33 11.48 6.88
N ALA A 65 3.25 11.72 5.94
CA ALA A 65 4.03 12.95 5.91
C ALA A 65 3.15 14.20 5.71
N LEU A 66 2.14 14.13 4.82
CA LEU A 66 1.19 15.23 4.62
C LEU A 66 0.32 15.51 5.85
N ILE A 67 -0.15 14.47 6.54
CA ILE A 67 -0.90 14.62 7.79
C ILE A 67 -0.01 15.30 8.84
N ALA A 68 1.23 14.83 9.02
CA ALA A 68 2.18 15.39 9.98
C ALA A 68 2.55 16.84 9.69
N GLN A 69 2.61 17.24 8.41
CA GLN A 69 2.85 18.64 8.03
C GLN A 69 1.68 19.55 8.37
N ARG A 70 0.44 19.06 8.35
CA ARG A 70 -0.77 19.84 8.61
C ARG A 70 -1.16 19.93 10.09
N ASP A 71 -0.55 19.09 10.92
CA ASP A 71 -0.70 19.11 12.38
C ASP A 71 0.25 20.09 13.08
N ARG A 72 1.16 20.72 12.33
CA ARG A 72 2.05 21.79 12.81
C ARG A 72 1.48 23.16 12.47
#